data_AF-A0A154V552-F1
#
_entry.id   AF-A0A154V552-F1
#
_cell.length_a   1.000
_cell.length_b   1.000
_cell.length_c   1.000
_cell.angle_alpha   90.00
_cell.angle_beta   90.00
_cell.angle_gamma   90.00
#
_symmetry.space_group_name_H-M   'P 1'
#
loop_
_entity.id
_entity.type
_entity.pdbx_description
1 polymer ?
#
loop_
_entity_poly.entity_id
_entity_poly.type
_entity_poly.pdbx_seq_one_letter_code
_entity_poly.pdbx_strand_id
1 'polypeptide(L)'
;MNRSLPARALVGALVLGGSVLAAAPAQAAAGDTYYSVPFNDSLIVESPVSADVPGIGYATFAEWKADGFPRPVPAAVAYRLLPWDSTVFADVMGTHSGLTAVLTGTEWRRAGSPAPTRGALPFSSTVVQYPTSDELLVRTGTLWGSDAAEWHTLTFAEWRTLGYPAVDRREAVGFSKLSWLGTIVGPDPLTGEQTAISYDTWLDAGRPTPKVVPSFPNDRYCSARGSSEIRYVGLAAPRGVALTFRQWTAAGSPKPTVC
;
A
#
# COMPACT_ATOMS: atom_id res chain seq x y z
N MET A 1 75.28 4.54 -45.20
CA MET A 1 74.00 4.34 -44.51
C MET A 1 73.33 3.12 -45.13
N ASN A 2 73.61 1.97 -44.53
CA ASN A 2 73.33 0.61 -45.00
C ASN A 2 72.27 0.04 -44.03
N ARG A 3 71.30 -0.82 -44.34
CA ARG A 3 70.99 -1.65 -45.52
C ARG A 3 69.66 -2.38 -45.22
N SER A 4 68.76 -2.46 -46.22
CA SER A 4 67.98 -3.61 -46.70
C SER A 4 67.17 -4.57 -45.78
N LEU A 5 65.92 -4.84 -46.23
CA LEU A 5 64.99 -5.96 -45.93
C LEU A 5 65.63 -7.37 -46.02
N PRO A 6 65.10 -8.35 -45.26
CA PRO A 6 64.45 -9.55 -45.85
C PRO A 6 63.16 -9.94 -45.09
N ALA A 7 61.99 -10.11 -45.72
CA ALA A 7 61.51 -11.22 -46.57
C ALA A 7 61.06 -12.50 -45.81
N ARG A 8 59.84 -12.96 -46.19
CA ARG A 8 59.20 -14.30 -46.03
C ARG A 8 58.38 -14.52 -44.74
N ALA A 9 57.18 -15.11 -44.75
CA ALA A 9 56.44 -15.84 -45.78
C ALA A 9 54.91 -15.70 -45.57
N LEU A 10 54.18 -15.49 -46.67
CA LEU A 10 52.77 -15.86 -46.78
C LEU A 10 52.68 -17.38 -46.87
N VAL A 11 52.02 -18.01 -45.91
CA VAL A 11 51.45 -19.35 -46.09
C VAL A 11 49.95 -19.18 -46.04
N GLY A 12 49.34 -19.22 -47.22
CA GLY A 12 47.92 -19.48 -47.35
C GLY A 12 47.66 -20.94 -47.01
N ALA A 13 46.74 -21.16 -46.06
CA ALA A 13 46.05 -22.42 -45.94
C ALA A 13 44.59 -22.16 -46.31
N LEU A 14 44.24 -22.55 -47.54
CA LEU A 14 42.87 -22.65 -48.00
C LEU A 14 42.27 -23.88 -47.31
N VAL A 15 41.49 -23.69 -46.26
CA VAL A 15 40.65 -24.76 -45.69
C VAL A 15 39.21 -24.49 -46.11
N LEU A 16 38.80 -25.22 -47.15
CA LEU A 16 37.41 -25.52 -47.43
C LEU A 16 36.92 -26.44 -46.29
N GLY A 17 35.98 -25.99 -45.48
CA GLY A 17 35.40 -26.87 -44.46
C GLY A 17 34.50 -26.14 -43.48
N GLY A 18 33.19 -26.16 -43.78
CA GLY A 18 32.11 -26.02 -42.80
C GLY A 18 32.08 -24.72 -42.02
N SER A 19 31.24 -23.79 -42.44
CA SER A 19 30.75 -22.69 -41.61
C SER A 19 30.00 -23.24 -40.40
N VAL A 20 30.72 -23.70 -39.38
CA VAL A 20 30.16 -23.72 -38.02
C VAL A 20 30.23 -22.27 -37.58
N LEU A 21 29.18 -21.51 -37.90
CA LEU A 21 28.81 -20.35 -37.12
C LEU A 21 28.69 -20.87 -35.69
N ALA A 22 29.79 -20.77 -34.93
CA ALA A 22 29.74 -20.91 -33.50
C ALA A 22 28.77 -19.81 -33.05
N ALA A 23 27.54 -20.21 -32.75
CA ALA A 23 26.61 -19.37 -32.05
C ALA A 23 27.37 -18.88 -30.82
N ALA A 24 27.70 -17.59 -30.80
CA ALA A 24 28.14 -16.95 -29.57
C ALA A 24 27.13 -17.38 -28.50
N PRO A 25 27.57 -17.77 -27.29
CA PRO A 25 26.62 -18.00 -26.23
C PRO A 25 25.79 -16.73 -26.18
N ALA A 26 24.47 -16.85 -26.35
CA ALA A 26 23.60 -15.74 -26.06
C ALA A 26 23.94 -15.37 -24.62
N GLN A 27 24.66 -14.26 -24.42
CA GLN A 27 24.66 -13.59 -23.14
C GLN A 27 23.18 -13.30 -22.93
N ALA A 28 22.51 -14.15 -22.16
CA ALA A 28 21.24 -13.82 -21.57
C ALA A 28 21.49 -12.44 -20.94
N ALA A 29 20.79 -11.42 -21.45
CA ALA A 29 20.65 -10.19 -20.71
C ALA A 29 20.33 -10.60 -19.27
N ALA A 30 20.92 -9.92 -18.27
CA ALA A 30 20.62 -10.20 -16.87
C ALA A 30 19.10 -10.09 -16.69
N GLY A 31 18.42 -11.23 -16.79
CA GLY A 31 16.97 -11.32 -16.83
C GLY A 31 16.45 -11.31 -15.41
N ASP A 32 15.22 -10.85 -15.26
CA ASP A 32 14.58 -10.83 -13.95
C ASP A 32 14.54 -12.24 -13.34
N THR A 33 14.67 -12.33 -12.02
CA THR A 33 14.57 -13.61 -11.33
C THR A 33 13.11 -13.93 -11.06
N TYR A 34 12.67 -15.09 -11.56
CA TYR A 34 11.34 -15.62 -11.36
C TYR A 34 11.35 -16.58 -10.17
N TYR A 35 10.42 -16.40 -9.25
CA TYR A 35 10.23 -17.24 -8.10
C TYR A 35 8.94 -18.05 -8.20
N SER A 36 9.01 -19.35 -7.88
CA SER A 36 7.83 -20.18 -7.69
C SER A 36 7.43 -20.21 -6.22
N VAL A 37 6.13 -20.25 -5.97
CA VAL A 37 5.56 -20.35 -4.62
C VAL A 37 4.92 -21.72 -4.40
N PRO A 38 4.87 -22.22 -3.15
CA PRO A 38 4.37 -23.57 -2.88
C PRO A 38 2.84 -23.68 -2.84
N PHE A 39 2.13 -22.55 -2.84
CA PHE A 39 0.69 -22.51 -2.56
C PHE A 39 -0.19 -22.33 -3.80
N ASN A 40 0.35 -21.92 -4.95
CA ASN A 40 -0.35 -21.86 -6.24
C ASN A 40 0.64 -21.93 -7.41
N ASP A 41 0.15 -21.80 -8.65
CA ASP A 41 0.96 -21.88 -9.88
C ASP A 41 1.48 -20.53 -10.37
N SER A 42 1.26 -19.46 -9.59
CA SER A 42 1.72 -18.13 -9.96
C SER A 42 3.23 -18.03 -9.83
N LEU A 43 3.84 -17.24 -10.71
CA LEU A 43 5.24 -16.84 -10.57
C LEU A 43 5.30 -15.43 -9.98
N ILE A 44 6.32 -15.20 -9.19
CA ILE A 44 6.65 -13.89 -8.62
C ILE A 44 7.90 -13.41 -9.33
N VAL A 45 7.95 -12.17 -9.75
CA VAL A 45 9.13 -11.59 -10.40
C VAL A 45 9.55 -10.34 -9.65
N GLU A 46 10.86 -10.20 -9.45
CA GLU A 46 11.44 -8.93 -9.02
C GLU A 46 11.74 -8.11 -10.27
N SER A 47 10.96 -7.05 -10.48
CA SER A 47 11.17 -6.10 -11.58
C SER A 47 11.28 -4.70 -11.00
N PRO A 48 12.26 -3.89 -11.41
CA PRO A 48 12.40 -2.52 -10.91
C PRO A 48 11.14 -1.69 -11.24
N VAL A 49 10.53 -1.09 -10.22
CA VAL A 49 9.45 -0.10 -10.41
C VAL A 49 10.02 1.18 -11.02
N SER A 50 11.28 1.50 -10.70
CA SER A 50 12.10 2.55 -11.30
C SER A 50 13.58 2.18 -11.21
N ALA A 51 14.47 2.97 -11.83
CA ALA A 51 15.91 2.72 -11.84
C ALA A 51 16.52 2.47 -10.44
N ASP A 52 15.90 3.01 -9.40
CA ASP A 52 16.39 2.95 -8.02
C ASP A 52 15.44 2.21 -7.05
N VAL A 53 14.27 1.74 -7.51
CA VAL A 53 13.26 1.11 -6.63
C VAL A 53 13.01 -0.32 -7.10
N PRO A 54 13.51 -1.34 -6.38
CA PRO A 54 13.17 -2.72 -6.70
C PRO A 54 11.67 -2.92 -6.44
N GLY A 55 11.00 -3.54 -7.40
CA GLY A 55 9.62 -3.99 -7.28
C GLY A 55 9.57 -5.50 -7.22
N ILE A 56 8.47 -6.01 -6.68
CA ILE A 56 8.15 -7.44 -6.70
C ILE A 56 6.64 -7.60 -6.94
N GLY A 57 6.27 -8.51 -7.82
CA GLY A 57 4.88 -8.71 -8.21
C GLY A 57 4.64 -10.06 -8.87
N TYR A 58 3.38 -10.34 -9.23
CA TYR A 58 3.07 -11.54 -10.01
C TYR A 58 3.53 -11.37 -11.45
N ALA A 59 4.29 -12.34 -11.93
CA ALA A 59 4.69 -12.39 -13.31
C ALA A 59 3.55 -12.92 -14.18
N THR A 60 3.26 -12.22 -15.28
CA THR A 60 2.33 -12.71 -16.28
C THR A 60 3.01 -13.76 -17.16
N PHE A 61 2.19 -14.62 -17.79
CA PHE A 61 2.71 -15.58 -18.77
C PHE A 61 3.40 -14.89 -19.97
N ALA A 62 2.91 -13.70 -20.37
CA ALA A 62 3.48 -12.95 -21.48
C ALA A 62 4.88 -12.42 -21.15
N GLU A 63 5.09 -11.89 -19.95
CA GLU A 63 6.40 -11.46 -19.44
C GLU A 63 7.36 -12.65 -19.35
N TRP A 64 6.94 -13.72 -18.67
CA TRP A 64 7.77 -14.92 -18.52
C TRP A 64 8.18 -15.53 -19.88
N LYS A 65 7.28 -15.50 -20.87
CA LYS A 65 7.56 -15.91 -22.25
C LYS A 65 8.52 -14.97 -22.96
N ALA A 66 8.35 -13.65 -22.81
CA ALA A 66 9.20 -12.65 -23.42
C ALA A 66 10.66 -12.78 -22.95
N ASP A 67 10.84 -13.17 -21.68
CA ASP A 67 12.15 -13.42 -21.08
C ASP A 67 12.75 -14.80 -21.42
N GLY A 68 12.06 -15.58 -22.25
CA GLY A 68 12.55 -16.87 -22.74
C GLY A 68 12.30 -18.04 -21.79
N PHE A 69 11.28 -17.96 -20.94
CA PHE A 69 10.92 -18.99 -19.96
C PHE A 69 12.06 -19.37 -19.01
N PRO A 70 12.69 -18.38 -18.32
CA PRO A 70 13.70 -18.68 -17.31
C PRO A 70 13.12 -19.65 -16.27
N ARG A 71 13.93 -20.63 -15.83
CA ARG A 71 13.50 -21.62 -14.85
C ARG A 71 13.25 -20.93 -13.50
N PRO A 72 12.04 -21.00 -12.92
CA PRO A 72 11.77 -20.37 -11.63
C PRO A 72 12.57 -21.00 -10.49
N VAL A 73 12.97 -20.17 -9.53
CA VAL A 73 13.63 -20.57 -8.28
C VAL A 73 12.59 -20.65 -7.16
N PRO A 74 12.59 -21.67 -6.29
CA PRO A 74 11.67 -21.68 -5.15
C PRO A 74 11.85 -20.47 -4.24
N ALA A 75 10.78 -19.74 -3.96
CA ALA A 75 10.81 -18.62 -3.02
C ALA A 75 10.97 -19.11 -1.57
N ALA A 76 11.64 -18.31 -0.75
CA ALA A 76 11.52 -18.45 0.70
C ALA A 76 10.19 -17.84 1.15
N VAL A 77 9.42 -18.58 1.96
CA VAL A 77 8.08 -18.15 2.41
C VAL A 77 7.97 -18.27 3.92
N ALA A 78 7.58 -17.18 4.58
CA ALA A 78 7.20 -17.18 5.98
C ALA A 78 5.68 -17.07 6.11
N TYR A 79 5.08 -17.91 6.95
CA TYR A 79 3.63 -17.91 7.15
C TYR A 79 3.28 -17.18 8.44
N ARG A 80 2.33 -16.25 8.38
CA ARG A 80 1.89 -15.43 9.52
C ARG A 80 0.41 -15.62 9.79
N LEU A 81 0.06 -15.47 11.07
CA LEU A 81 -1.32 -15.44 11.53
C LEU A 81 -1.47 -14.33 12.55
N LEU A 82 -2.44 -13.44 12.30
CA LEU A 82 -2.73 -12.30 13.15
C LEU A 82 -3.52 -12.75 14.39
N PRO A 83 -3.39 -12.04 15.54
CA PRO A 83 -4.07 -12.46 16.76
C PRO A 83 -5.60 -12.25 16.74
N TRP A 84 -6.12 -11.43 15.81
CA TRP A 84 -7.55 -11.13 15.65
C TRP A 84 -8.21 -11.83 14.46
N ASP A 85 -7.46 -12.58 13.65
CA ASP A 85 -7.94 -13.20 12.42
C ASP A 85 -7.44 -14.64 12.27
N SER A 86 -8.21 -15.45 11.55
CA SER A 86 -7.87 -16.82 11.11
C SER A 86 -7.18 -16.87 9.73
N THR A 87 -7.12 -15.75 9.01
CA THR A 87 -6.46 -15.65 7.70
C THR A 87 -4.96 -15.92 7.81
N VAL A 88 -4.46 -16.85 6.98
CA VAL A 88 -3.03 -17.14 6.88
C VAL A 88 -2.42 -16.26 5.80
N PHE A 89 -1.39 -15.51 6.18
CA PHE A 89 -0.59 -14.71 5.27
C PHE A 89 0.70 -15.45 4.91
N ALA A 90 1.17 -15.28 3.69
CA ALA A 90 2.44 -15.79 3.19
C ALA A 90 3.33 -14.62 2.77
N ASP A 91 4.36 -14.34 3.55
CA ASP A 91 5.40 -13.39 3.22
C ASP A 91 6.41 -14.10 2.30
N VAL A 92 6.36 -13.77 1.01
CA VAL A 92 7.25 -14.28 -0.04
C VAL A 92 8.47 -13.37 -0.14
N MET A 93 9.65 -13.94 0.03
CA MET A 93 10.92 -13.21 -0.03
C MET A 93 11.59 -13.45 -1.38
N GLY A 94 11.84 -12.37 -2.10
CA GLY A 94 12.80 -12.31 -3.19
C GLY A 94 14.21 -11.97 -2.69
N THR A 95 15.12 -11.65 -3.62
CA THR A 95 16.51 -11.31 -3.31
C THR A 95 16.64 -9.91 -2.72
N HIS A 96 15.83 -8.96 -3.19
CA HIS A 96 15.88 -7.54 -2.81
C HIS A 96 14.57 -7.02 -2.25
N SER A 97 13.46 -7.72 -2.49
CA SER A 97 12.11 -7.28 -2.13
C SER A 97 11.26 -8.46 -1.68
N GLY A 98 10.13 -8.16 -1.04
CA GLY A 98 9.19 -9.18 -0.61
C GLY A 98 7.75 -8.69 -0.76
N LEU A 99 6.83 -9.64 -0.83
CA LEU A 99 5.40 -9.35 -0.82
C LEU A 99 4.66 -10.27 0.14
N THR A 100 3.47 -9.85 0.53
CA THR A 100 2.57 -10.64 1.36
C THR A 100 1.39 -11.07 0.51
N ALA A 101 1.09 -12.37 0.51
CA ALA A 101 -0.11 -12.95 -0.07
C ALA A 101 -1.07 -13.44 1.04
N VAL A 102 -2.37 -13.34 0.81
CA VAL A 102 -3.42 -13.94 1.65
C VAL A 102 -3.73 -15.29 1.06
N LEU A 103 -3.70 -16.32 1.89
CA LEU A 103 -3.95 -17.69 1.44
C LEU A 103 -5.40 -18.08 1.74
N THR A 104 -6.07 -18.62 0.73
CA THR A 104 -7.26 -19.43 0.95
C THR A 104 -6.90 -20.72 1.69
N GLY A 105 -7.89 -21.36 2.33
CA GLY A 105 -7.65 -22.65 2.99
C GLY A 105 -7.15 -23.74 2.04
N THR A 106 -7.47 -23.67 0.74
CA THR A 106 -6.95 -24.61 -0.27
C THR A 106 -5.49 -24.35 -0.60
N GLU A 107 -5.11 -23.08 -0.76
CA GLU A 107 -3.71 -22.68 -1.00
C GLU A 107 -2.81 -23.00 0.18
N TRP A 108 -3.26 -22.76 1.42
CA TRP A 108 -2.51 -23.14 2.62
C TRP A 108 -2.33 -24.66 2.74
N ARG A 109 -3.37 -25.45 2.39
CA ARG A 109 -3.24 -26.92 2.32
C ARG A 109 -2.28 -27.37 1.23
N ARG A 110 -2.32 -26.74 0.05
CA ARG A 110 -1.40 -27.00 -1.06
C ARG A 110 0.06 -26.72 -0.66
N ALA A 111 0.28 -25.70 0.17
CA ALA A 111 1.58 -25.38 0.75
C ALA A 111 2.09 -26.41 1.79
N GLY A 112 1.30 -27.43 2.13
CA GLY A 112 1.62 -28.41 3.16
C GLY A 112 1.15 -28.04 4.57
N SER A 113 0.28 -27.02 4.71
CA SER A 113 -0.26 -26.55 5.99
C SER A 113 0.81 -26.22 7.07
N PRO A 114 1.86 -25.46 6.72
CA PRO A 114 2.90 -25.11 7.69
C PRO A 114 2.31 -24.33 8.86
N ALA A 115 2.82 -24.58 10.07
CA ALA A 115 2.40 -23.87 11.26
C ALA A 115 2.78 -22.37 11.15
N PRO A 116 1.80 -21.46 11.10
CA PRO A 116 2.10 -20.04 10.96
C PRO A 116 2.70 -19.48 12.24
N THR A 117 3.64 -18.55 12.08
CA THR A 117 4.16 -17.77 13.19
C THR A 117 3.09 -16.78 13.66
N ARG A 118 2.85 -16.77 14.97
CA ARG A 118 1.97 -15.81 15.63
C ARG A 118 2.82 -14.71 16.29
N GLY A 119 2.23 -13.53 16.51
CA GLY A 119 2.90 -12.44 17.21
C GLY A 119 3.87 -11.63 16.35
N ALA A 120 3.74 -11.69 15.02
CA ALA A 120 4.41 -10.80 14.09
C ALA A 120 3.43 -10.39 12.99
N LEU A 121 3.49 -9.12 12.59
CA LEU A 121 2.72 -8.64 11.45
C LEU A 121 3.26 -9.25 10.14
N PRO A 122 2.40 -9.49 9.14
CA PRO A 122 2.83 -9.73 7.77
C PRO A 122 3.72 -8.60 7.27
N PHE A 123 4.69 -8.93 6.42
CA PHE A 123 5.74 -8.02 5.96
C PHE A 123 5.20 -6.71 5.37
N SER A 124 4.12 -6.77 4.58
CA SER A 124 3.50 -5.60 3.95
C SER A 124 2.65 -4.73 4.89
N SER A 125 2.53 -5.11 6.16
CA SER A 125 1.64 -4.41 7.10
C SER A 125 2.32 -3.19 7.71
N THR A 126 1.52 -2.19 8.04
CA THR A 126 1.98 -1.01 8.78
C THR A 126 1.02 -0.68 9.92
N VAL A 127 1.56 -0.16 11.03
CA VAL A 127 0.74 0.39 12.11
C VAL A 127 0.71 1.89 11.96
N VAL A 128 -0.48 2.45 11.76
CA VAL A 128 -0.73 3.88 11.57
C VAL A 128 -1.33 4.45 12.84
N GLN A 129 -0.91 5.67 13.20
CA GLN A 129 -1.58 6.49 14.19
C GLN A 129 -1.79 7.91 13.63
N TYR A 130 -3.01 8.43 13.80
CA TYR A 130 -3.34 9.80 13.41
C TYR A 130 -3.29 10.73 14.63
N PRO A 131 -2.78 11.97 14.53
CA PRO A 131 -2.74 12.95 15.62
C PRO A 131 -4.09 13.28 16.28
N THR A 132 -5.21 12.95 15.63
CA THR A 132 -6.57 13.18 16.13
C THR A 132 -7.20 11.96 16.80
N SER A 133 -6.52 10.82 16.86
CA SER A 133 -7.00 9.59 17.49
C SER A 133 -5.88 8.89 18.26
N ASP A 134 -6.16 8.41 19.46
CA ASP A 134 -5.20 7.59 20.22
C ASP A 134 -5.16 6.12 19.74
N GLU A 135 -5.98 5.77 18.75
CA GLU A 135 -6.05 4.43 18.18
C GLU A 135 -4.79 4.10 17.36
N LEU A 136 -4.37 2.83 17.46
CA LEU A 136 -3.39 2.24 16.57
C LEU A 136 -4.14 1.41 15.52
N LEU A 137 -3.93 1.72 14.24
CA LEU A 137 -4.61 1.07 13.13
C LEU A 137 -3.61 0.25 12.34
N VAL A 138 -3.81 -1.07 12.24
CA VAL A 138 -3.04 -1.91 11.34
C VAL A 138 -3.67 -1.83 9.96
N ARG A 139 -2.88 -1.39 8.99
CA ARG A 139 -3.15 -1.62 7.57
C ARG A 139 -2.42 -2.88 7.17
N THR A 140 -3.13 -3.98 6.95
CA THR A 140 -2.52 -5.15 6.31
C THR A 140 -2.36 -4.80 4.82
N GLY A 141 -1.11 -4.75 4.36
CA GLY A 141 -0.79 -4.26 3.02
C GLY A 141 -1.50 -5.08 1.95
N THR A 142 -2.23 -4.35 1.12
CA THR A 142 -2.91 -4.74 -0.13
C THR A 142 -2.14 -5.81 -0.90
N LEU A 143 -2.82 -6.94 -1.10
CA LEU A 143 -2.53 -7.94 -2.11
C LEU A 143 -2.40 -7.25 -3.47
N TRP A 144 -1.37 -7.59 -4.24
CA TRP A 144 -1.51 -7.47 -5.70
C TRP A 144 -2.71 -8.35 -6.12
N GLY A 145 -3.83 -7.71 -6.48
CA GLY A 145 -5.11 -8.38 -6.77
C GLY A 145 -6.33 -7.89 -5.96
N SER A 146 -6.15 -7.01 -4.97
CA SER A 146 -7.25 -6.30 -4.29
C SER A 146 -6.85 -4.87 -3.97
N ASP A 147 -7.61 -3.90 -4.47
CA ASP A 147 -7.36 -2.46 -4.25
C ASP A 147 -7.76 -1.99 -2.83
N ALA A 148 -8.46 -2.81 -2.06
CA ALA A 148 -8.94 -2.45 -0.73
C ALA A 148 -7.91 -2.82 0.34
N ALA A 149 -7.46 -1.80 1.09
CA ALA A 149 -6.69 -2.03 2.31
C ALA A 149 -7.60 -2.58 3.41
N GLU A 150 -7.17 -3.65 4.06
CA GLU A 150 -7.83 -4.16 5.26
C GLU A 150 -7.28 -3.44 6.49
N TRP A 151 -8.19 -2.95 7.32
CA TRP A 151 -7.87 -2.15 8.50
C TRP A 151 -8.35 -2.84 9.78
N HIS A 152 -7.50 -2.87 10.80
CA HIS A 152 -7.84 -3.37 12.14
C HIS A 152 -7.39 -2.39 13.22
N THR A 153 -8.29 -2.04 14.14
CA THR A 153 -7.93 -1.22 15.31
C THR A 153 -7.32 -2.11 16.39
N LEU A 154 -6.03 -1.92 16.67
CA LEU A 154 -5.32 -2.68 17.68
C LEU A 154 -5.79 -2.32 19.09
N THR A 155 -6.03 -3.36 19.87
CA THR A 155 -6.00 -3.26 21.33
C THR A 155 -4.55 -3.24 21.83
N PHE A 156 -4.34 -2.73 23.06
CA PHE A 156 -3.02 -2.80 23.70
C PHE A 156 -2.49 -4.23 23.84
N ALA A 157 -3.37 -5.20 24.12
CA ALA A 157 -3.00 -6.61 24.25
C ALA A 157 -2.51 -7.21 22.93
N GLU A 158 -3.14 -6.85 21.81
CA GLU A 158 -2.71 -7.26 20.47
C GLU A 158 -1.40 -6.61 20.08
N TRP A 159 -1.24 -5.29 20.31
CA TRP A 159 -0.01 -4.57 20.04
C TRP A 159 1.19 -5.16 20.81
N ARG A 160 0.98 -5.53 22.08
CA ARG A 160 1.96 -6.26 22.89
C ARG A 160 2.23 -7.66 22.34
N THR A 161 1.20 -8.40 21.95
CA THR A 161 1.35 -9.76 21.40
C THR A 161 2.20 -9.75 20.12
N LEU A 162 2.12 -8.67 19.35
CA LEU A 162 2.93 -8.42 18.16
C LEU A 162 4.36 -7.93 18.45
N GLY A 163 4.74 -7.78 19.72
CA GLY A 163 6.07 -7.32 20.11
C GLY A 163 6.27 -5.80 19.99
N TYR A 164 5.21 -5.01 20.08
CA TYR A 164 5.24 -3.55 19.93
C TYR A 164 5.82 -3.08 18.59
N PRO A 165 5.19 -3.46 17.46
CA PRO A 165 5.62 -2.98 16.14
C PRO A 165 5.68 -1.45 16.11
N ALA A 166 6.63 -0.94 15.32
CA ALA A 166 6.81 0.50 15.11
C ALA A 166 5.53 1.13 14.55
N VAL A 167 5.27 2.36 14.97
CA VAL A 167 4.07 3.13 14.59
C VAL A 167 4.46 4.25 13.64
N ASP A 168 3.87 4.24 12.45
CA ASP A 168 3.89 5.33 11.49
C ASP A 168 2.90 6.43 11.93
N ARG A 169 3.44 7.52 12.45
CA ARG A 169 2.66 8.66 12.93
C ARG A 169 2.40 9.62 11.77
N ARG A 170 1.13 9.76 11.39
CA ARG A 170 0.68 10.62 10.28
C ARG A 170 0.49 12.06 10.75
N GLU A 171 1.57 12.73 11.15
CA GLU A 171 1.54 14.04 11.83
C GLU A 171 0.76 15.14 11.08
N ALA A 172 0.69 15.08 9.75
CA ALA A 172 0.00 16.07 8.92
C ALA A 172 -1.48 15.73 8.61
N VAL A 173 -1.95 14.53 8.99
CA VAL A 173 -3.28 14.03 8.60
C VAL A 173 -4.13 13.79 9.85
N GLY A 174 -5.27 14.48 9.95
CA GLY A 174 -6.20 14.30 11.06
C GLY A 174 -7.64 14.27 10.60
N PHE A 175 -8.50 13.69 11.43
CA PHE A 175 -9.94 13.57 11.25
C PHE A 175 -10.66 14.17 12.44
N SER A 176 -11.58 15.08 12.19
CA SER A 176 -12.32 15.79 13.22
C SER A 176 -13.80 15.89 12.87
N LYS A 177 -14.64 16.13 13.87
CA LYS A 177 -16.07 16.45 13.67
C LYS A 177 -16.57 17.42 14.74
N LEU A 178 -17.69 18.06 14.48
CA LEU A 178 -18.37 18.84 15.52
C LEU A 178 -19.13 17.90 16.47
N SER A 179 -19.35 18.32 17.70
CA SER A 179 -20.13 17.56 18.69
C SER A 179 -21.58 17.32 18.25
N TRP A 180 -22.12 18.20 17.41
CA TRP A 180 -23.52 18.25 17.01
C TRP A 180 -23.76 17.92 15.53
N LEU A 181 -22.70 17.80 14.72
CA LEU A 181 -22.76 17.46 13.30
C LEU A 181 -21.85 16.26 12.99
N GLY A 182 -22.43 15.22 12.39
CA GLY A 182 -21.73 13.98 12.08
C GLY A 182 -20.79 14.03 10.88
N THR A 183 -20.72 15.14 10.14
CA THR A 183 -19.79 15.29 9.01
C THR A 183 -18.35 15.21 9.49
N ILE A 184 -17.55 14.37 8.84
CA ILE A 184 -16.13 14.25 9.11
C ILE A 184 -15.37 15.26 8.27
N VAL A 185 -14.48 15.99 8.93
CA VAL A 185 -13.49 16.85 8.30
C VAL A 185 -12.15 16.13 8.32
N GLY A 186 -11.49 16.05 7.18
CA GLY A 186 -10.17 15.46 7.00
C GLY A 186 -9.49 15.99 5.74
N PRO A 187 -8.31 15.49 5.35
CA PRO A 187 -7.65 15.94 4.13
C PRO A 187 -8.42 15.50 2.88
N ASP A 188 -8.56 16.41 1.93
CA ASP A 188 -9.00 16.11 0.57
C ASP A 188 -7.96 15.19 -0.10
N PRO A 189 -8.38 14.11 -0.78
CA PRO A 189 -7.45 13.16 -1.38
C PRO A 189 -6.67 13.74 -2.58
N LEU A 190 -7.13 14.83 -3.19
CA LEU A 190 -6.49 15.48 -4.33
C LEU A 190 -5.63 16.66 -3.90
N THR A 191 -6.12 17.51 -2.99
CA THR A 191 -5.43 18.74 -2.61
C THR A 191 -4.68 18.63 -1.28
N GLY A 192 -5.03 17.66 -0.43
CA GLY A 192 -4.53 17.54 0.94
C GLY A 192 -5.12 18.58 1.91
N GLU A 193 -5.95 19.50 1.44
CA GLU A 193 -6.56 20.53 2.28
C GLU A 193 -7.63 19.94 3.20
N GLN A 194 -7.76 20.50 4.41
CA GLN A 194 -8.81 20.07 5.32
C GLN A 194 -10.18 20.48 4.78
N THR A 195 -11.08 19.51 4.58
CA THR A 195 -12.43 19.71 4.05
C THR A 195 -13.40 18.66 4.60
N ALA A 196 -14.70 18.83 4.36
CA ALA A 196 -15.67 17.76 4.59
C ALA A 196 -15.41 16.60 3.61
N ILE A 197 -15.14 15.41 4.15
CA ILE A 197 -14.81 14.22 3.34
C ILE A 197 -15.98 13.24 3.26
N SER A 198 -15.95 12.36 2.26
CA SER A 198 -16.93 11.28 2.12
C SER A 198 -16.66 10.15 3.13
N TYR A 199 -17.65 9.26 3.29
CA TYR A 199 -17.47 8.05 4.07
C TYR A 199 -16.36 7.17 3.48
N ASP A 200 -16.28 7.04 2.17
CA ASP A 200 -15.27 6.20 1.50
C ASP A 200 -13.85 6.73 1.74
N THR A 201 -13.63 8.05 1.68
CA THR A 201 -12.33 8.64 2.03
C THR A 201 -11.95 8.38 3.49
N TRP A 202 -12.91 8.45 4.41
CA TRP A 202 -12.67 8.12 5.81
C TRP A 202 -12.45 6.60 6.01
N LEU A 203 -13.13 5.76 5.22
CA LEU A 203 -12.97 4.31 5.19
C LEU A 203 -11.58 3.89 4.70
N ASP A 204 -11.09 4.52 3.63
CA ASP A 204 -9.76 4.27 3.06
C ASP A 204 -8.64 4.64 4.04
N ALA A 205 -8.89 5.59 4.94
CA ALA A 205 -8.01 5.96 6.04
C ALA A 205 -8.12 5.03 7.28
N GLY A 206 -8.92 3.96 7.21
CA GLY A 206 -9.10 3.01 8.30
C GLY A 206 -10.13 3.41 9.35
N ARG A 207 -10.94 4.43 9.06
CA ARG A 207 -12.00 4.97 9.95
C ARG A 207 -11.51 5.31 11.37
N PRO A 208 -10.42 6.10 11.53
CA PRO A 208 -10.01 6.54 12.86
C PRO A 208 -11.16 7.29 13.54
N THR A 209 -11.32 7.09 14.85
CA THR A 209 -12.25 7.85 15.67
C THR A 209 -11.94 9.35 15.52
N PRO A 210 -12.87 10.15 14.97
CA PRO A 210 -12.61 11.56 14.74
C PRO A 210 -12.54 12.35 16.05
N LYS A 211 -11.60 13.29 16.14
CA LYS A 211 -11.54 14.23 17.25
C LYS A 211 -12.79 15.12 17.26
N VAL A 212 -13.49 15.15 18.38
CA VAL A 212 -14.62 16.08 18.55
C VAL A 212 -14.07 17.47 18.87
N VAL A 213 -14.41 18.44 18.03
CA VAL A 213 -14.03 19.86 18.19
C VAL A 213 -15.28 20.72 18.40
N PRO A 214 -15.16 21.84 19.15
CA PRO A 214 -16.30 22.73 19.38
C PRO A 214 -16.65 23.57 18.14
N SER A 215 -15.66 23.90 17.31
CA SER A 215 -15.79 24.69 16.09
C SER A 215 -14.58 24.47 15.17
N PHE A 216 -14.78 24.67 13.87
CA PHE A 216 -13.70 24.84 12.90
C PHE A 216 -13.40 26.33 12.66
N PRO A 217 -12.20 26.67 12.13
CA PRO A 217 -11.90 28.03 11.70
C PRO A 217 -12.94 28.55 10.70
N ASN A 218 -13.36 29.81 10.88
CA ASN A 218 -14.33 30.51 10.04
C ASN A 218 -15.77 29.96 10.06
N ASP A 219 -16.09 29.09 11.02
CA ASP A 219 -17.47 28.67 11.27
C ASP A 219 -18.36 29.88 11.58
N ARG A 220 -19.53 29.93 10.94
CA ARG A 220 -20.52 30.98 11.17
C ARG A 220 -21.93 30.41 11.26
N TYR A 221 -22.71 31.03 12.12
CA TYR A 221 -24.13 30.77 12.27
C TYR A 221 -24.87 32.00 11.77
N CYS A 222 -25.77 31.83 10.80
CA CYS A 222 -26.44 32.96 10.20
C CYS A 222 -27.93 32.70 9.95
N SER A 223 -28.71 33.77 9.88
CA SER A 223 -30.14 33.76 9.60
C SER A 223 -30.47 34.85 8.58
N ALA A 224 -31.28 34.52 7.58
CA ALA A 224 -31.78 35.51 6.64
C ALA A 224 -32.70 36.52 7.34
N ARG A 225 -32.72 37.77 6.87
CA ARG A 225 -33.58 38.81 7.47
C ARG A 225 -35.06 38.40 7.42
N GLY A 226 -35.70 38.34 8.59
CA GLY A 226 -37.09 37.93 8.73
C GLY A 226 -37.33 36.42 8.75
N SER A 227 -36.27 35.60 8.67
CA SER A 227 -36.35 34.15 8.82
C SER A 227 -36.05 33.72 10.26
N SER A 228 -36.75 32.70 10.74
CA SER A 228 -36.43 31.99 11.99
C SER A 228 -35.44 30.83 11.78
N GLU A 229 -35.10 30.50 10.53
CA GLU A 229 -34.13 29.45 10.21
C GLU A 229 -32.70 29.93 10.55
N ILE A 230 -32.01 29.14 11.37
CA ILE A 230 -30.59 29.30 11.67
C ILE A 230 -29.82 28.31 10.80
N ARG A 231 -28.84 28.80 10.05
CA ARG A 231 -27.94 27.98 9.23
C ARG A 231 -26.54 28.00 9.81
N TYR A 232 -25.89 26.84 9.83
CA TYR A 232 -24.45 26.75 10.00
C TYR A 232 -23.78 26.75 8.63
N VAL A 233 -22.71 27.53 8.48
CA VAL A 233 -21.82 27.50 7.31
C VAL A 233 -20.39 27.42 7.83
N GLY A 234 -19.64 26.45 7.35
CA GLY A 234 -18.28 26.22 7.84
C GLY A 234 -17.66 25.02 7.16
N LEU A 235 -16.51 24.58 7.67
CA LEU A 235 -15.72 23.53 7.02
C LEU A 235 -16.46 22.19 6.95
N ALA A 236 -17.24 21.87 7.98
CA ALA A 236 -18.06 20.66 8.04
C ALA A 236 -19.38 20.75 7.24
N ALA A 237 -19.73 21.93 6.72
CA ALA A 237 -20.86 22.14 5.83
C ALA A 237 -20.61 23.33 4.89
N PRO A 238 -19.79 23.18 3.83
CA PRO A 238 -19.41 24.30 2.97
C PRO A 238 -20.59 24.96 2.25
N ARG A 239 -21.62 24.17 1.91
CA ARG A 239 -22.89 24.64 1.31
C ARG A 239 -23.92 25.14 2.34
N GLY A 240 -23.57 25.05 3.62
CA GLY A 240 -24.41 25.35 4.75
C GLY A 240 -25.51 24.31 5.01
N VAL A 241 -25.96 24.24 6.26
CA VAL A 241 -27.03 23.34 6.70
C VAL A 241 -27.98 24.09 7.63
N ALA A 242 -29.28 23.93 7.42
CA ALA A 242 -30.30 24.42 8.34
C ALA A 242 -30.25 23.61 9.63
N LEU A 243 -30.17 24.29 10.77
CA LEU A 243 -30.10 23.65 12.07
C LEU A 243 -31.50 23.37 12.60
N THR A 244 -31.70 22.15 13.09
CA THR A 244 -32.81 21.88 14.02
C THR A 244 -32.56 22.59 15.34
N PHE A 245 -33.61 22.84 16.12
CA PHE A 245 -33.48 23.40 17.47
C PHE A 245 -32.49 22.58 18.33
N ARG A 246 -32.57 21.25 18.27
CA ARG A 246 -31.66 20.34 18.98
C ARG A 246 -30.19 20.56 18.58
N GLN A 247 -29.91 20.70 17.28
CA GLN A 247 -28.54 20.94 16.80
C GLN A 247 -28.04 22.32 17.22
N TRP A 248 -28.89 23.35 17.13
CA TRP A 248 -28.53 24.69 17.59
C TRP A 248 -28.23 24.73 19.09
N THR A 249 -29.04 24.08 19.92
CA THR A 249 -28.77 23.94 21.36
C THR A 249 -27.48 23.15 21.62
N ALA A 250 -27.25 22.04 20.91
CA ALA A 250 -26.04 21.24 21.03
C ALA A 250 -24.78 21.99 20.55
N ALA A 251 -24.93 22.94 19.63
CA ALA A 251 -23.89 23.87 19.20
C ALA A 251 -23.61 25.00 20.22
N GLY A 252 -24.31 25.04 21.37
CA GLY A 252 -24.16 26.08 22.39
C GLY A 252 -25.06 27.29 22.18
N SER A 253 -26.11 27.17 21.36
CA SER A 253 -27.07 28.25 21.06
C SER A 253 -26.42 29.55 20.57
N PRO A 254 -25.51 29.49 19.58
CA PRO A 254 -24.79 30.67 19.10
C PRO A 254 -25.77 31.70 18.52
N LYS A 255 -25.52 32.99 18.81
CA LYS A 255 -26.31 34.09 18.25
C LYS A 255 -26.05 34.19 16.74
N PRO A 256 -27.07 34.00 15.89
CA PRO A 256 -26.89 34.12 14.45
C PRO A 256 -26.54 35.55 14.04
N THR A 257 -25.70 35.68 13.01
CA THR A 257 -25.51 36.94 12.28
C THR A 257 -26.41 36.99 11.05
N VAL A 258 -26.55 38.16 10.44
CA VAL A 258 -27.29 38.28 9.18
C VAL A 258 -26.44 37.70 8.05
N CYS A 259 -27.04 36.78 7.30
CA CYS A 259 -26.71 36.53 5.92
C CYS A 259 -27.82 37.15 5.04
#